data_AF-Q9K1L0-F1
#
_entry.id   AF-Q9K1L0-F1
#
_cell.length_a   1.000
_cell.length_b   1.000
_cell.length_c   1.000
_cell.angle_alpha   90.00
_cell.angle_beta   90.00
_cell.angle_gamma   90.00
#
_symmetry.space_group_name_H-M   'P 1'
#
loop_
_entity.id
_entity.type
_entity.pdbx_description
1 polymer ?
#
loop_
_entity_poly.entity_id
_entity_poly.type
_entity_poly.pdbx_seq_one_letter_code
_entity_poly.pdbx_strand_id
1 'polypeptide(L)'
;MLVCNPYEVVIHGTTSSGKIFRPSDWAERLCGILSSFTKDHRLSYSKWVRPILVDNIRCVAVDKKLETDNPQMFRFLMDFAADNDLRVIDCKALLEEREQGGQNNPADEHVMLAQAIEEKHAAEKAQEQTASGASYVLREIGADDTATAFAALSVLRSALTDINRFTEQINKVQRPQGYRLLGIFEEGKHNAVAVCGFREACTLASGRHIHIDDIVTLPQSRRKGYASRLLEEVRKIGAETGVTKIHLNVHVNHDRADAHRLYFKNGFEICAYHFRCDPK
;
A
#
# COMPACT_ATOMS: atom_id res chain seq x y z
N MET A 1 -27.62 10.08 12.54
CA MET A 1 -27.47 11.47 13.01
C MET A 1 -25.98 11.79 13.03
N LEU A 2 -25.46 12.47 12.00
CA LEU A 2 -24.04 12.86 11.94
C LEU A 2 -23.75 13.86 13.07
N VAL A 3 -22.90 13.46 14.02
CA VAL A 3 -22.22 14.39 14.92
C VAL A 3 -20.80 14.56 14.37
N CYS A 4 -20.69 15.20 13.21
CA CYS A 4 -19.39 15.60 12.69
C CYS A 4 -19.07 17.00 13.23
N ASN A 5 -17.87 17.17 13.78
CA ASN A 5 -17.39 18.49 14.15
C ASN A 5 -17.18 19.31 12.86
N PRO A 6 -17.64 20.58 12.76
CA PRO A 6 -17.42 21.42 11.57
C PRO A 6 -15.95 21.59 11.17
N TYR A 7 -15.02 21.33 12.10
CA TYR A 7 -13.58 21.37 11.85
C TYR A 7 -13.00 20.02 11.40
N GLU A 8 -13.83 19.02 11.10
CA GLU A 8 -13.39 17.72 10.60
C GLU A 8 -13.71 17.54 9.11
N VAL A 9 -12.85 16.80 8.43
CA VAL A 9 -13.06 16.20 7.13
C VAL A 9 -13.34 14.71 7.35
N VAL A 10 -14.37 14.17 6.71
CA VAL A 10 -14.74 12.76 6.82
C VAL A 10 -14.40 12.03 5.54
N ILE A 11 -13.50 11.05 5.63
CA ILE A 11 -13.27 10.06 4.57
C ILE A 11 -14.34 8.99 4.73
N HIS A 12 -15.33 9.01 3.84
CA HIS A 12 -16.48 8.12 3.88
C HIS A 12 -16.13 6.77 3.25
N GLY A 13 -16.51 5.67 3.91
CA GLY A 13 -16.25 4.30 3.43
C GLY A 13 -17.11 3.86 2.25
N THR A 14 -17.56 4.78 1.41
CA THR A 14 -18.15 4.47 0.12
C THR A 14 -17.34 5.09 -0.99
N THR A 15 -17.22 4.33 -2.07
CA THR A 15 -16.64 4.81 -3.32
C THR A 15 -17.57 5.86 -3.96
N SER A 16 -17.10 6.62 -4.94
CA SER A 16 -17.98 7.49 -5.75
C SER A 16 -19.12 6.71 -6.41
N SER A 17 -18.91 5.43 -6.74
CA SER A 17 -19.95 4.50 -7.26
C SER A 17 -20.98 4.00 -6.22
N GLY A 18 -20.90 4.46 -4.96
CA GLY A 18 -21.81 4.06 -3.88
C GLY A 18 -21.50 2.70 -3.24
N LYS A 19 -20.50 1.95 -3.72
CA LYS A 19 -20.07 0.67 -3.12
C LYS A 19 -19.39 0.89 -1.77
N ILE A 20 -19.65 -0.01 -0.82
CA ILE A 20 -18.99 -0.02 0.49
C ILE A 20 -17.54 -0.51 0.31
N PHE A 21 -16.59 0.28 0.81
CA PHE A 21 -15.17 -0.05 0.81
C PHE A 21 -14.85 -1.18 1.79
N ARG A 22 -13.92 -2.05 1.40
CA ARG A 22 -13.52 -3.25 2.14
C ARG A 22 -12.00 -3.30 2.29
N PRO A 23 -11.47 -3.97 3.34
CA PRO A 23 -12.18 -4.73 4.37
C PRO A 23 -12.95 -3.85 5.36
N SER A 24 -13.87 -4.44 6.15
CA SER A 24 -14.75 -3.68 7.05
C SER A 24 -14.04 -2.97 8.21
N ASP A 25 -12.78 -3.28 8.44
CA ASP A 25 -11.93 -2.71 9.49
C ASP A 25 -10.89 -1.71 8.94
N TRP A 26 -11.05 -1.26 7.69
CA TRP A 26 -10.11 -0.34 7.04
C TRP A 26 -9.94 0.98 7.79
N ALA A 27 -11.02 1.51 8.39
CA ALA A 27 -11.03 2.79 9.08
C ALA A 27 -10.17 2.70 10.35
N GLU A 28 -10.33 1.62 11.11
CA GLU A 28 -9.54 1.29 12.29
C GLU A 28 -8.07 1.09 11.92
N ARG A 29 -7.78 0.39 10.81
CA ARG A 29 -6.41 0.21 10.31
C ARG A 29 -5.77 1.54 9.93
N LEU A 30 -6.49 2.39 9.18
CA LEU A 30 -5.98 3.69 8.74
C LEU A 30 -5.69 4.60 9.94
N CYS A 31 -6.59 4.67 10.94
CA CYS A 31 -6.35 5.40 12.17
C CYS A 31 -5.20 4.81 13.00
N GLY A 32 -5.03 3.48 12.99
CA GLY A 32 -3.95 2.77 13.67
C GLY A 32 -2.55 3.18 13.18
N ILE A 33 -2.40 3.41 11.87
CA ILE A 33 -1.14 3.91 11.26
C ILE A 33 -0.69 5.21 11.92
N LEU A 34 -1.65 6.03 12.34
CA LEU A 34 -1.44 7.39 12.83
C LEU A 34 -1.22 7.47 14.34
N SER A 35 -1.23 6.35 15.05
CA SER A 35 -0.89 6.34 16.47
C SER A 35 0.61 6.60 16.63
N SER A 36 0.93 7.64 17.39
CA SER A 36 2.30 8.08 17.65
C SER A 36 2.52 8.13 19.17
N PHE A 37 3.73 7.80 19.61
CA PHE A 37 4.09 8.00 21.01
C PHE A 37 4.29 9.49 21.27
N THR A 38 3.66 10.01 22.33
CA THR A 38 3.93 11.38 22.80
C THR A 38 5.31 11.45 23.45
N LYS A 39 5.81 12.67 23.72
CA LYS A 39 7.06 12.91 24.45
C LYS A 39 7.10 12.23 25.84
N ASP A 40 5.97 11.79 26.36
CA ASP A 40 5.83 11.10 27.65
C ASP A 40 5.76 9.56 27.52
N HIS A 41 6.18 8.99 26.38
CA HIS A 41 6.22 7.55 26.13
C HIS A 41 4.86 6.83 26.24
N ARG A 42 3.75 7.56 26.10
CA ARG A 42 2.40 6.97 26.03
C ARG A 42 1.98 6.82 24.58
N LEU A 43 1.39 5.67 24.24
CA LEU A 43 0.71 5.48 22.96
C LEU A 43 -0.49 6.44 22.94
N SER A 44 -0.42 7.50 22.14
CA SER A 44 -1.57 8.36 21.91
C SER A 44 -2.09 8.04 20.52
N TYR A 45 -3.37 7.68 20.44
CA TYR A 45 -4.10 7.86 19.20
C TYR A 45 -3.90 9.31 18.77
N SER A 46 -3.65 9.55 17.49
CA SER A 46 -3.60 10.92 16.99
C SER A 46 -4.96 11.54 17.32
N LYS A 47 -4.97 12.58 18.18
CA LYS A 47 -6.17 13.36 18.53
C LYS A 47 -6.92 13.92 17.31
N TRP A 48 -6.26 13.84 16.15
CA TRP A 48 -6.69 14.37 14.88
C TRP A 48 -7.37 13.34 13.97
N VAL A 49 -7.33 12.04 14.28
CA VAL A 49 -8.05 11.03 13.49
C VAL A 49 -8.75 10.00 14.36
N ARG A 50 -9.96 9.65 13.96
CA ARG A 50 -10.75 8.64 14.67
C ARG A 50 -11.70 7.89 13.72
N PRO A 51 -11.90 6.57 13.92
CA PRO A 51 -12.92 5.85 13.19
C PRO A 51 -14.30 6.29 13.67
N ILE A 52 -15.22 6.49 12.73
CA ILE A 52 -16.61 6.84 13.00
C ILE A 52 -17.54 5.97 12.14
N LEU A 53 -18.81 5.89 12.54
CA LEU A 53 -19.88 5.30 11.74
C LEU A 53 -20.80 6.41 11.25
N VAL A 54 -20.93 6.53 9.94
CA VAL A 54 -21.89 7.42 9.28
C VAL A 54 -22.88 6.53 8.53
N ASP A 55 -24.15 6.58 8.90
CA ASP A 55 -25.22 5.77 8.30
C ASP A 55 -24.87 4.27 8.19
N ASN A 56 -24.29 3.74 9.27
CA ASN A 56 -23.81 2.34 9.41
C ASN A 56 -22.63 1.97 8.49
N ILE A 57 -21.96 2.96 7.90
CA ILE A 57 -20.77 2.81 7.06
C ILE A 57 -19.55 3.30 7.84
N ARG A 58 -18.46 2.52 7.77
CA ARG A 58 -17.20 2.82 8.45
C ARG A 58 -16.49 3.96 7.73
N CYS A 59 -16.16 5.01 8.47
CA CYS A 59 -15.54 6.23 7.95
C CYS A 59 -14.40 6.68 8.89
N VAL A 60 -13.54 7.58 8.42
CA VAL A 60 -12.48 8.21 9.22
C VAL A 60 -12.74 9.70 9.31
N ALA A 61 -12.89 10.22 10.53
CA ALA A 61 -12.90 11.66 10.78
C ALA A 61 -11.46 12.15 10.95
N VAL A 62 -11.14 13.26 10.29
CA VAL A 62 -9.82 13.90 10.26
C VAL A 62 -9.98 15.36 10.67
N ASP A 63 -9.38 15.80 11.77
CA ASP A 63 -9.37 17.21 12.18
C ASP A 63 -8.53 18.04 11.21
N LYS A 64 -9.07 19.16 10.72
CA LYS A 64 -8.39 20.07 9.78
C LYS A 64 -7.11 20.67 10.36
N LYS A 65 -6.97 20.78 11.69
CA LYS A 65 -5.70 21.23 12.31
C LYS A 65 -4.52 20.31 11.97
N LEU A 66 -4.78 19.07 11.57
CA LEU A 66 -3.74 18.16 11.09
C LEU A 66 -3.02 18.72 9.86
N GLU A 67 -3.71 19.46 8.99
CA GLU A 67 -3.11 20.07 7.80
C GLU A 67 -1.99 21.05 8.17
N THR A 68 -2.17 21.83 9.24
CA THR A 68 -1.17 22.77 9.73
C THR A 68 -0.11 22.09 10.60
N ASP A 69 -0.52 21.22 11.53
CA ASP A 69 0.37 20.59 12.51
C ASP A 69 1.25 19.49 11.89
N ASN A 70 0.73 18.76 10.91
CA ASN A 70 1.45 17.73 10.18
C ASN A 70 0.91 17.60 8.73
N PRO A 71 1.30 18.52 7.83
CA PRO A 71 0.80 18.57 6.45
C PRO A 71 1.08 17.28 5.67
N GLN A 72 2.18 16.60 5.99
CA GLN A 72 2.54 15.32 5.36
C GLN A 72 1.52 14.23 5.70
N MET A 73 1.05 14.20 6.95
CA MET A 73 0.08 13.21 7.40
C MET A 73 -1.32 13.48 6.88
N PHE A 74 -1.72 14.75 6.85
CA PHE A 74 -2.97 15.15 6.23
C PHE A 74 -3.00 14.76 4.75
N ARG A 75 -1.91 15.03 4.02
CA ARG A 75 -1.78 14.63 2.62
C ARG A 75 -1.86 13.12 2.42
N PHE A 76 -1.18 12.33 3.25
CA PHE A 76 -1.27 10.87 3.20
C PHE A 76 -2.72 10.35 3.32
N LEU A 77 -3.51 10.94 4.23
CA LEU A 77 -4.93 10.58 4.40
C LEU A 77 -5.78 10.95 3.17
N MET A 78 -5.52 12.12 2.58
CA MET A 78 -6.24 12.56 1.38
C MET A 78 -5.83 11.75 0.14
N ASP A 79 -4.55 11.42 -0.01
CA ASP A 79 -4.05 10.54 -1.06
C ASP A 79 -4.67 9.13 -0.92
N PHE A 80 -4.77 8.60 0.31
CA PHE A 80 -5.45 7.33 0.57
C PHE A 80 -6.92 7.37 0.12
N ALA A 81 -7.64 8.46 0.42
CA ALA A 81 -9.03 8.61 -0.01
C ALA A 81 -9.15 8.66 -1.53
N ALA A 82 -8.36 9.50 -2.19
CA ALA A 82 -8.37 9.65 -3.64
C ALA A 82 -8.01 8.36 -4.37
N ASP A 83 -6.96 7.66 -3.92
CA ASP A 83 -6.48 6.43 -4.55
C ASP A 83 -7.47 5.26 -4.44
N ASN A 84 -8.33 5.27 -3.42
CA ASN A 84 -9.35 4.25 -3.19
C ASN A 84 -10.75 4.70 -3.64
N ASP A 85 -10.84 5.82 -4.38
CA ASP A 85 -12.09 6.43 -4.85
C ASP A 85 -13.09 6.73 -3.71
N LEU A 86 -12.58 6.96 -2.50
CA LEU A 86 -13.41 7.22 -1.32
C LEU A 86 -13.93 8.64 -1.34
N ARG A 87 -15.21 8.78 -1.01
CA ARG A 87 -15.84 10.10 -0.88
C ARG A 87 -15.25 10.86 0.30
N VAL A 88 -14.76 12.06 0.07
CA VAL A 88 -14.31 12.98 1.11
C VAL A 88 -15.39 14.03 1.33
N ILE A 89 -15.80 14.19 2.59
CA ILE A 89 -16.89 15.06 2.99
C ILE A 89 -16.32 16.15 3.89
N ASP A 90 -16.46 17.41 3.50
CA ASP A 90 -16.16 18.54 4.36
C ASP A 90 -17.39 18.87 5.22
N CYS A 91 -17.28 18.67 6.54
CA CYS A 91 -18.40 18.89 7.45
C CYS A 91 -18.78 20.38 7.59
N LYS A 92 -17.87 21.31 7.27
CA LYS A 92 -18.19 22.74 7.23
C LYS A 92 -19.06 23.06 6.02
N ALA A 93 -18.68 22.55 4.84
CA ALA A 93 -19.44 22.75 3.61
C ALA A 93 -20.85 22.16 3.70
N LEU A 94 -21.01 20.97 4.30
CA LEU A 94 -22.33 20.37 4.52
C LEU A 94 -23.24 21.16 5.47
N LEU A 95 -22.68 21.87 6.44
CA LEU A 95 -23.45 22.73 7.34
C LEU A 95 -23.83 24.04 6.65
N GLU A 96 -22.90 24.65 5.92
CA GLU A 96 -23.13 25.85 5.12
C GLU A 96 -24.16 25.60 4.00
N GLU A 97 -24.15 24.43 3.34
CA GLU A 97 -25.15 24.00 2.34
C GLU A 97 -26.53 23.73 2.96
N ARG A 98 -26.61 23.20 4.19
CA ARG A 98 -27.89 22.99 4.90
C ARG A 98 -28.49 24.29 5.43
N GLU A 99 -27.66 25.27 5.75
CA GLU A 99 -28.07 26.60 6.16
C GLU A 99 -28.49 27.47 4.96
N GLN A 100 -27.97 27.18 3.75
CA GLN A 100 -28.26 27.95 2.52
C GLN A 100 -29.24 27.25 1.55
N GLY A 101 -29.50 25.95 1.71
CA GLY A 101 -30.26 25.11 0.76
C GLY A 101 -31.71 24.84 1.15
N GLY A 102 -32.52 25.89 1.35
CA GLY A 102 -33.97 25.79 1.21
C GLY A 102 -34.35 25.84 -0.27
N GLN A 103 -34.66 24.67 -0.85
CA GLN A 103 -35.20 24.44 -2.21
C GLN A 103 -34.22 24.62 -3.40
N ASN A 104 -33.69 23.51 -3.91
CA ASN A 104 -33.76 23.18 -5.35
C ASN A 104 -33.32 21.73 -5.63
N ASN A 105 -33.92 21.14 -6.67
CA ASN A 105 -33.99 19.70 -6.96
C ASN A 105 -32.80 19.21 -7.82
N PRO A 106 -32.03 18.17 -7.41
CA PRO A 106 -30.74 17.80 -8.02
C PRO A 106 -30.82 16.71 -9.11
N ALA A 107 -31.80 16.76 -10.01
CA ALA A 107 -32.04 15.67 -10.96
C ALA A 107 -31.25 15.75 -12.28
N ASP A 108 -30.74 16.93 -12.69
CA ASP A 108 -30.23 17.11 -14.06
C ASP A 108 -28.69 17.08 -14.21
N GLU A 109 -27.90 17.36 -13.16
CA GLU A 109 -26.42 17.33 -13.26
C GLU A 109 -25.83 15.91 -13.21
N HIS A 110 -26.54 14.97 -12.58
CA HIS A 110 -26.07 13.59 -12.40
C HIS A 110 -26.02 12.79 -13.71
N VAL A 111 -26.74 13.21 -14.76
CA VAL A 111 -26.88 12.43 -16.00
C VAL A 111 -25.70 12.67 -16.96
N MET A 112 -25.17 13.90 -17.02
CA MET A 112 -24.07 14.26 -17.93
C MET A 112 -22.69 13.78 -17.42
N LEU A 113 -22.47 13.77 -16.09
CA LEU A 113 -21.21 13.32 -15.49
C LEU A 113 -21.10 11.78 -15.46
N ALA A 114 -22.23 11.08 -15.27
CA ALA A 114 -22.27 9.62 -15.30
C ALA A 114 -21.91 9.04 -16.67
N GLN A 115 -22.37 9.67 -17.76
CA GLN A 115 -22.10 9.22 -19.13
C GLN A 115 -20.63 9.46 -19.53
N ALA A 116 -20.04 10.60 -19.17
CA ALA A 116 -18.62 10.87 -19.43
C ALA A 116 -17.67 9.94 -18.63
N ILE A 117 -18.10 9.48 -17.46
CA ILE A 117 -17.34 8.56 -16.61
C ILE A 117 -17.49 7.11 -17.09
N GLU A 118 -18.65 6.70 -17.59
CA GLU A 118 -18.85 5.38 -18.20
C GLU A 118 -17.93 5.15 -19.42
N GLU A 119 -17.75 6.17 -20.26
CA GLU A 119 -16.83 6.10 -21.41
C GLU A 119 -15.36 5.96 -20.96
N LYS A 120 -14.98 6.62 -19.87
CA LYS A 120 -13.63 6.52 -19.28
C LYS A 120 -13.39 5.17 -18.58
N HIS A 121 -14.37 4.68 -17.83
CA HIS A 121 -14.30 3.38 -17.16
C HIS A 121 -14.34 2.20 -18.14
N ALA A 122 -15.02 2.32 -19.28
CA ALA A 122 -14.97 1.33 -20.35
C ALA A 122 -13.57 1.25 -20.98
N ALA A 123 -12.88 2.39 -21.13
CA ALA A 123 -11.49 2.44 -21.61
C ALA A 123 -10.49 1.87 -20.58
N GLU A 124 -10.67 2.14 -19.28
CA GLU A 124 -9.79 1.65 -18.21
C GLU A 124 -10.00 0.16 -17.89
N LYS A 125 -11.23 -0.37 -17.93
CA LYS A 125 -11.50 -1.83 -17.86
C LYS A 125 -10.96 -2.56 -19.08
N ALA A 126 -11.07 -1.98 -20.27
CA ALA A 126 -10.43 -2.51 -21.46
C ALA A 126 -8.90 -2.52 -21.32
N GLN A 127 -8.29 -1.58 -20.59
CA GLN A 127 -6.85 -1.56 -20.28
C GLN A 127 -6.41 -2.56 -19.20
N GLU A 128 -7.20 -2.80 -18.15
CA GLU A 128 -6.88 -3.83 -17.13
C GLU A 128 -7.08 -5.26 -17.64
N GLN A 129 -8.04 -5.50 -18.55
CA GLN A 129 -8.18 -6.79 -19.24
C GLN A 129 -7.18 -6.98 -20.40
N THR A 130 -6.53 -5.93 -20.91
CA THR A 130 -5.50 -6.01 -21.96
C THR A 130 -4.05 -5.98 -21.45
N ALA A 131 -3.81 -5.89 -20.13
CA ALA A 131 -2.48 -6.05 -19.55
C ALA A 131 -1.90 -7.48 -19.65
N SER A 132 -2.60 -8.39 -20.34
CA SER A 132 -2.14 -9.70 -20.82
C SER A 132 -1.32 -9.60 -22.13
N GLY A 133 -0.52 -8.54 -22.30
CA GLY A 133 0.22 -8.28 -23.55
C GLY A 133 1.74 -8.32 -23.45
N ALA A 134 2.32 -8.43 -22.25
CA ALA A 134 3.77 -8.53 -22.11
C ALA A 134 4.18 -9.99 -21.86
N SER A 135 4.89 -10.59 -22.81
CA SER A 135 5.59 -11.85 -22.60
C SER A 135 6.65 -11.65 -21.51
N TYR A 136 6.47 -12.30 -20.36
CA TYR A 136 7.42 -12.28 -19.26
C TYR A 136 7.57 -13.67 -18.65
N VAL A 137 8.72 -13.91 -18.03
CA VAL A 137 9.02 -15.13 -17.28
C VAL A 137 9.23 -14.77 -15.82
N LEU A 138 8.47 -15.42 -14.92
CA LEU A 138 8.71 -15.38 -13.48
C LEU A 138 9.50 -16.65 -13.11
N ARG A 139 10.65 -16.49 -12.45
CA ARG A 139 11.45 -17.62 -11.98
C ARG A 139 12.26 -17.27 -10.73
N GLU A 140 12.73 -18.30 -10.03
CA GLU A 140 13.75 -18.16 -9.01
C GLU A 140 15.12 -17.83 -9.63
N ILE A 141 15.88 -16.94 -8.98
CA ILE A 141 17.22 -16.53 -9.37
C ILE A 141 18.23 -17.31 -8.51
N GLY A 142 18.85 -18.31 -9.15
CA GLY A 142 19.90 -19.15 -8.57
C GLY A 142 21.22 -18.41 -8.36
N ALA A 143 22.21 -19.10 -7.77
CA ALA A 143 23.50 -18.51 -7.43
C ALA A 143 24.29 -18.00 -8.64
N ASP A 144 24.18 -18.70 -9.77
CA ASP A 144 24.87 -18.36 -11.01
C ASP A 144 24.27 -17.12 -11.70
N ASP A 145 23.01 -16.81 -11.39
CA ASP A 145 22.24 -15.74 -12.02
C ASP A 145 22.05 -14.51 -11.12
N THR A 146 22.62 -14.48 -9.91
CA THR A 146 22.38 -13.42 -8.92
C THR A 146 22.58 -12.01 -9.49
N ALA A 147 23.59 -11.82 -10.36
CA ALA A 147 23.89 -10.55 -11.00
C ALA A 147 22.70 -9.95 -11.77
N THR A 148 21.78 -10.79 -12.28
CA THR A 148 20.58 -10.34 -13.03
C THR A 148 19.59 -9.54 -12.18
N ALA A 149 19.65 -9.67 -10.84
CA ALA A 149 18.82 -8.91 -9.90
C ALA A 149 19.40 -7.53 -9.53
N PHE A 150 20.68 -7.29 -9.83
CA PHE A 150 21.42 -6.10 -9.37
C PHE A 150 20.76 -4.79 -9.79
N ALA A 151 20.35 -4.68 -11.05
CA ALA A 151 19.74 -3.46 -11.58
C ALA A 151 18.46 -3.06 -10.85
N ALA A 152 17.64 -4.03 -10.45
CA ALA A 152 16.41 -3.76 -9.70
C ALA A 152 16.70 -3.46 -8.22
N LEU A 153 17.57 -4.24 -7.58
CA LEU A 153 17.86 -4.08 -6.16
C LEU A 153 18.70 -2.83 -5.84
N SER A 154 19.54 -2.35 -6.76
CA SER A 154 20.27 -1.09 -6.57
C SER A 154 19.34 0.15 -6.57
N VAL A 155 18.20 0.07 -7.28
CA VAL A 155 17.14 1.09 -7.20
C VAL A 155 16.49 1.11 -5.81
N LEU A 156 16.31 -0.06 -5.19
CA LEU A 156 15.73 -0.16 -3.85
C LEU A 156 16.75 0.21 -2.76
N ARG A 157 18.00 -0.21 -2.92
CA ARG A 157 19.09 -0.10 -1.95
C ARG A 157 20.24 0.68 -2.58
N SER A 158 20.19 2.01 -2.46
CA SER A 158 21.15 2.93 -3.07
C SER A 158 22.61 2.72 -2.66
N ALA A 159 22.86 2.03 -1.53
CA ALA A 159 24.21 1.65 -1.11
C ALA A 159 24.85 0.53 -1.97
N LEU A 160 24.06 -0.19 -2.79
CA LEU A 160 24.56 -1.22 -3.69
C LEU A 160 25.13 -0.57 -4.96
N THR A 161 26.45 -0.40 -4.99
CA THR A 161 27.17 0.28 -6.09
C THR A 161 28.05 -0.66 -6.93
N ASP A 162 28.31 -1.88 -6.45
CA ASP A 162 29.20 -2.85 -7.10
C ASP A 162 28.50 -4.21 -7.25
N ILE A 163 28.35 -4.66 -8.50
CA ILE A 163 27.65 -5.90 -8.86
C ILE A 163 28.38 -7.16 -8.37
N ASN A 164 29.71 -7.14 -8.31
CA ASN A 164 30.50 -8.29 -7.86
C ASN A 164 30.39 -8.43 -6.34
N ARG A 165 30.51 -7.31 -5.61
CA ARG A 165 30.30 -7.31 -4.15
C ARG A 165 28.87 -7.71 -3.78
N PHE A 166 27.88 -7.21 -4.52
CA PHE A 166 26.48 -7.61 -4.36
C PHE A 166 26.30 -9.13 -4.55
N THR A 167 26.84 -9.68 -5.64
CA THR A 167 26.75 -11.11 -5.96
C THR A 167 27.43 -11.95 -4.88
N GLU A 168 28.64 -11.56 -4.47
CA GLU A 168 29.38 -12.24 -3.41
C GLU A 168 28.62 -12.20 -2.07
N GLN A 169 28.08 -11.05 -1.69
CA GLN A 169 27.31 -10.90 -0.46
C GLN A 169 26.06 -11.80 -0.46
N ILE A 170 25.27 -11.78 -1.53
CA ILE A 170 24.08 -12.64 -1.61
C ILE A 170 24.47 -14.11 -1.62
N ASN A 171 25.45 -14.50 -2.44
CA ASN A 171 25.81 -15.90 -2.64
C ASN A 171 26.50 -16.50 -1.41
N LYS A 172 27.42 -15.78 -0.77
CA LYS A 172 28.24 -16.30 0.32
C LYS A 172 27.71 -15.99 1.72
N VAL A 173 26.87 -14.96 1.88
CA VAL A 173 26.36 -14.54 3.20
C VAL A 173 24.87 -14.81 3.33
N GLN A 174 24.04 -14.28 2.44
CA GLN A 174 22.58 -14.29 2.64
C GLN A 174 21.95 -15.63 2.24
N ARG A 175 22.37 -16.25 1.12
CA ARG A 175 21.79 -17.53 0.66
C ARG A 175 22.04 -18.68 1.65
N PRO A 176 23.22 -18.83 2.29
CA PRO A 176 23.41 -19.80 3.39
C PRO A 176 22.48 -19.57 4.59
N GLN A 177 21.96 -18.36 4.78
CA GLN A 177 20.97 -18.02 5.81
C GLN A 177 19.52 -18.20 5.32
N GLY A 178 19.32 -18.80 4.14
CA GLY A 178 18.00 -19.08 3.57
C GLY A 178 17.41 -17.96 2.70
N TYR A 179 18.18 -16.92 2.36
CA TYR A 179 17.73 -15.87 1.45
C TYR A 179 17.60 -16.39 0.00
N ARG A 180 16.46 -16.10 -0.60
CA ARG A 180 16.05 -16.51 -1.95
C ARG A 180 15.59 -15.28 -2.73
N LEU A 181 15.67 -15.39 -4.06
CA LEU A 181 15.29 -14.32 -4.98
C LEU A 181 14.31 -14.85 -6.03
N LEU A 182 13.16 -14.19 -6.16
CA LEU A 182 12.30 -14.33 -7.34
C LEU A 182 12.52 -13.13 -8.26
N GLY A 183 12.51 -13.37 -9.56
CA GLY A 183 12.65 -12.36 -10.59
C GLY A 183 11.59 -12.49 -11.69
N ILE A 184 11.15 -11.35 -12.20
CA ILE A 184 10.36 -11.25 -13.44
C ILE A 184 11.26 -10.67 -14.54
N PHE A 185 11.33 -11.37 -15.67
CA PHE A 185 12.11 -11.02 -16.85
C PHE A 185 11.16 -10.76 -18.02
N GLU A 186 11.19 -9.56 -18.60
CA GLU A 186 10.45 -9.27 -19.83
C GLU A 186 11.18 -9.86 -21.04
N GLU A 187 10.44 -10.18 -22.11
CA GLU A 187 11.01 -10.69 -23.35
C GLU A 187 12.18 -9.81 -23.86
N GLY A 188 13.28 -10.46 -24.24
CA GLY A 188 14.51 -9.80 -24.69
C GLY A 188 15.36 -9.17 -23.58
N LYS A 189 14.94 -9.17 -22.31
CA LYS A 189 15.74 -8.64 -21.19
C LYS A 189 16.44 -9.76 -20.42
N HIS A 190 17.76 -9.60 -20.27
CA HIS A 190 18.56 -10.50 -19.44
C HIS A 190 18.45 -10.22 -17.94
N ASN A 191 18.22 -8.95 -17.56
CA ASN A 191 18.07 -8.55 -16.16
C ASN A 191 16.61 -8.59 -15.71
N ALA A 192 16.39 -8.94 -14.45
CA ALA A 192 15.07 -8.92 -13.85
C ALA A 192 14.55 -7.47 -13.76
N VAL A 193 13.32 -7.24 -14.22
CA VAL A 193 12.66 -5.93 -14.13
C VAL A 193 11.88 -5.75 -12.84
N ALA A 194 11.57 -6.85 -12.15
CA ALA A 194 11.03 -6.86 -10.80
C ALA A 194 11.67 -8.00 -10.01
N VAL A 195 11.97 -7.75 -8.74
CA VAL A 195 12.67 -8.69 -7.86
C VAL A 195 11.98 -8.73 -6.50
N CYS A 196 11.87 -9.92 -5.92
CA CYS A 196 11.48 -10.13 -4.53
C CYS A 196 12.53 -11.00 -3.82
N GLY A 197 13.15 -10.44 -2.78
CA GLY A 197 14.07 -11.11 -1.88
C GLY A 197 13.37 -11.50 -0.59
N PHE A 198 13.45 -12.77 -0.23
CA PHE A 198 12.71 -13.34 0.89
C PHE A 198 13.46 -14.53 1.52
N ARG A 199 13.04 -14.94 2.70
CA ARG A 199 13.57 -16.11 3.42
C ARG A 199 12.51 -16.75 4.29
N GLU A 200 12.64 -18.04 4.55
CA GLU A 200 11.89 -18.67 5.63
C GLU A 200 12.58 -18.36 6.97
N ALA A 201 11.78 -18.07 8.00
CA ALA A 201 12.24 -17.81 9.35
C ALA A 201 11.31 -18.49 10.37
N CYS A 202 11.82 -18.70 11.58
CA CYS A 202 11.02 -19.23 12.69
C CYS A 202 11.29 -18.41 13.95
N THR A 203 10.25 -17.87 14.56
CA THR A 203 10.33 -17.15 15.84
C THR A 203 9.27 -17.67 16.80
N LEU A 204 9.45 -17.43 18.10
CA LEU A 204 8.44 -17.81 19.10
C LEU A 204 7.11 -17.06 18.90
N ALA A 205 7.16 -15.80 18.45
CA ALA A 205 5.97 -14.97 18.26
C ALA A 205 5.17 -15.37 17.00
N SER A 206 5.85 -15.67 15.89
CA SER A 206 5.19 -15.92 14.61
C SER A 206 5.14 -17.40 14.22
N GLY A 207 5.97 -18.26 14.82
CA GLY A 207 6.22 -19.62 14.31
C GLY A 207 7.02 -19.57 13.00
N ARG A 208 6.91 -20.64 12.20
CA ARG A 208 7.45 -20.67 10.82
C ARG A 208 6.68 -19.67 9.96
N HIS A 209 7.41 -18.79 9.29
CA HIS A 209 6.87 -17.74 8.43
C HIS A 209 7.87 -17.40 7.31
N ILE A 210 7.39 -16.78 6.24
CA ILE A 210 8.27 -16.15 5.24
C ILE A 210 8.45 -14.68 5.63
N HIS A 211 9.69 -14.21 5.61
CA HIS A 211 10.02 -12.79 5.70
C HIS A 211 10.42 -12.27 4.32
N ILE A 212 9.78 -11.21 3.83
CA ILE A 212 10.17 -10.50 2.62
C ILE A 212 11.07 -9.33 3.03
N ASP A 213 12.35 -9.39 2.66
CA ASP A 213 13.33 -8.35 2.95
C ASP A 213 13.33 -7.27 1.85
N ASP A 214 13.07 -7.65 0.59
CA ASP A 214 13.16 -6.77 -0.57
C ASP A 214 12.02 -7.04 -1.56
N ILE A 215 11.37 -5.98 -2.05
CA ILE A 215 10.50 -6.07 -3.23
C ILE A 215 10.59 -4.77 -4.03
N VAL A 216 10.83 -4.90 -5.33
CA VAL A 216 11.05 -3.75 -6.19
C VAL A 216 10.63 -4.06 -7.62
N THR A 217 10.15 -3.04 -8.32
CA THR A 217 9.95 -3.04 -9.76
C THR A 217 10.62 -1.80 -10.33
N LEU A 218 11.42 -1.99 -11.39
CA LEU A 218 12.09 -0.91 -12.09
C LEU A 218 11.08 0.15 -12.54
N PRO A 219 11.37 1.46 -12.43
CA PRO A 219 10.44 2.54 -12.74
C PRO A 219 9.72 2.39 -14.09
N GLN A 220 10.47 2.05 -15.14
CA GLN A 220 9.98 1.85 -16.51
C GLN A 220 9.08 0.60 -16.70
N SER A 221 9.03 -0.28 -15.72
CA SER A 221 8.23 -1.52 -15.73
C SER A 221 7.16 -1.55 -14.64
N ARG A 222 6.92 -0.43 -13.94
CA ARG A 222 5.84 -0.29 -12.93
C ARG A 222 4.47 -0.29 -13.58
N ARG A 223 3.43 -0.41 -12.75
CA ARG A 223 2.00 -0.43 -13.13
C ARG A 223 1.58 -1.59 -14.05
N LYS A 224 2.46 -2.60 -14.23
CA LYS A 224 2.16 -3.86 -14.94
C LYS A 224 1.75 -5.03 -14.03
N GLY A 225 1.59 -4.78 -12.73
CA GLY A 225 1.18 -5.81 -11.75
C GLY A 225 2.28 -6.78 -11.28
N TYR A 226 3.54 -6.59 -11.71
CA TYR A 226 4.66 -7.50 -11.37
C TYR A 226 4.89 -7.69 -9.87
N ALA A 227 4.81 -6.62 -9.06
CA ALA A 227 4.98 -6.75 -7.63
C ALA A 227 3.88 -7.62 -6.97
N SER A 228 2.62 -7.50 -7.41
CA SER A 228 1.55 -8.40 -6.97
C SER A 228 1.79 -9.84 -7.40
N ARG A 229 2.30 -10.08 -8.61
CA ARG A 229 2.66 -11.42 -9.09
C ARG A 229 3.76 -12.07 -8.25
N LEU A 230 4.77 -11.29 -7.86
CA LEU A 230 5.84 -11.77 -6.96
C LEU A 230 5.28 -12.14 -5.58
N LEU A 231 4.41 -11.31 -4.99
CA LEU A 231 3.76 -11.61 -3.71
C LEU A 231 2.90 -12.87 -3.79
N GLU A 232 2.24 -13.10 -4.91
CA GLU A 232 1.45 -14.32 -5.14
C GLU A 232 2.32 -15.56 -5.23
N GLU A 233 3.46 -15.50 -5.92
CA GLU A 233 4.39 -16.63 -5.96
C GLU A 233 4.99 -16.93 -4.58
N VAL A 234 5.30 -15.91 -3.77
CA VAL A 234 5.74 -16.12 -2.38
C VAL A 234 4.64 -16.80 -1.55
N ARG A 235 3.36 -16.44 -1.74
CA ARG A 235 2.23 -17.12 -1.10
C ARG A 235 2.15 -18.59 -1.50
N LYS A 236 2.31 -18.88 -2.79
CA LYS A 236 2.32 -20.25 -3.31
C LYS A 236 3.46 -21.07 -2.70
N ILE A 237 4.68 -20.52 -2.66
CA ILE A 237 5.82 -21.15 -1.99
C ILE A 237 5.51 -21.43 -0.52
N GLY A 238 4.90 -20.47 0.20
CA GLY A 238 4.49 -20.67 1.58
C GLY A 238 3.49 -21.82 1.75
N ALA A 239 2.47 -21.88 0.88
CA ALA A 239 1.49 -22.96 0.90
C ALA A 239 2.13 -24.34 0.66
N GLU A 240 3.08 -24.43 -0.28
CA GLU A 240 3.82 -25.67 -0.58
C GLU A 240 4.72 -26.12 0.59
N THR A 241 5.29 -25.19 1.37
CA THR A 241 6.17 -25.52 2.52
C THR A 241 5.43 -25.60 3.86
N GLY A 242 4.11 -25.44 3.85
CA GLY A 242 3.25 -25.43 5.05
C GLY A 242 3.38 -24.15 5.89
N VAL A 243 3.92 -23.08 5.32
CA VAL A 243 4.06 -21.76 5.95
C VAL A 243 2.82 -20.91 5.66
N THR A 244 2.13 -20.48 6.72
CA THR A 244 0.86 -19.76 6.60
C THR A 244 0.96 -18.25 6.86
N LYS A 245 2.15 -17.75 7.19
CA LYS A 245 2.38 -16.33 7.52
C LYS A 245 3.49 -15.74 6.66
N ILE A 246 3.25 -14.52 6.20
CA ILE A 246 4.23 -13.70 5.46
C ILE A 246 4.35 -12.37 6.18
N HIS A 247 5.58 -11.99 6.52
CA HIS A 247 5.90 -10.76 7.23
C HIS A 247 6.85 -9.91 6.38
N LEU A 248 6.74 -8.59 6.53
CA LEU A 248 7.64 -7.63 5.90
C LEU A 248 7.66 -6.34 6.71
N ASN A 249 8.65 -5.49 6.44
CA ASN A 249 8.73 -4.14 6.99
C ASN A 249 8.76 -3.14 5.83
N VAL A 250 8.09 -2.00 6.02
CA VAL A 250 8.14 -0.88 5.10
C VAL A 250 8.23 0.42 5.90
N HIS A 251 9.04 1.37 5.43
CA HIS A 251 9.12 2.69 6.03
C HIS A 251 7.81 3.45 5.81
N VAL A 252 7.41 4.28 6.78
CA VAL A 252 6.15 5.05 6.78
C VAL A 252 6.28 6.43 6.10
N ASN A 253 7.35 6.67 5.35
CA ASN A 253 7.58 7.94 4.66
C ASN A 253 6.76 8.03 3.36
N HIS A 254 6.42 9.26 2.95
CA HIS A 254 5.53 9.54 1.80
C HIS A 254 5.99 8.85 0.50
N ASP A 255 7.29 8.76 0.28
CA ASP A 255 7.93 8.08 -0.85
C ASP A 255 7.66 6.56 -0.91
N ARG A 256 6.97 6.00 0.10
CA ARG A 256 6.54 4.59 0.15
C ARG A 256 5.02 4.40 0.07
N ALA A 257 4.24 5.45 -0.20
CA ALA A 257 2.78 5.34 -0.39
C ALA A 257 2.40 4.22 -1.38
N ASP A 258 3.09 4.12 -2.52
CA ASP A 258 2.92 3.06 -3.51
C ASP A 258 3.10 1.65 -2.92
N ALA A 259 4.08 1.48 -2.03
CA ALA A 259 4.35 0.19 -1.38
C ALA A 259 3.28 -0.16 -0.35
N HIS A 260 2.84 0.81 0.47
CA HIS A 260 1.71 0.60 1.39
C HIS A 260 0.46 0.15 0.63
N ARG A 261 0.11 0.84 -0.47
CA ARG A 261 -1.04 0.46 -1.32
C ARG A 261 -0.88 -0.93 -1.90
N LEU A 262 0.31 -1.28 -2.38
CA LEU A 262 0.60 -2.65 -2.86
C LEU A 262 0.31 -3.69 -1.78
N TYR A 263 0.81 -3.50 -0.56
CA TYR A 263 0.65 -4.47 0.52
C TYR A 263 -0.81 -4.60 0.96
N PHE A 264 -1.52 -3.48 1.16
CA PHE A 264 -2.95 -3.52 1.50
C PHE A 264 -3.78 -4.20 0.41
N LYS A 265 -3.54 -3.89 -0.88
CA LYS A 265 -4.20 -4.54 -2.01
C LYS A 265 -3.95 -6.05 -2.04
N ASN A 266 -2.82 -6.50 -1.52
CA ASN A 266 -2.45 -7.92 -1.45
C ASN A 266 -2.76 -8.57 -0.09
N GLY A 267 -3.62 -7.95 0.74
CA GLY A 267 -4.13 -8.54 1.98
C GLY A 267 -3.20 -8.46 3.19
N PHE A 268 -2.12 -7.68 3.12
CA PHE A 268 -1.26 -7.42 4.27
C PHE A 268 -1.92 -6.42 5.22
N GLU A 269 -1.53 -6.51 6.48
CA GLU A 269 -1.99 -5.63 7.55
C GLU A 269 -0.84 -5.12 8.40
N ILE A 270 -1.05 -3.99 9.07
CA ILE A 270 -0.07 -3.44 10.00
C ILE A 270 -0.39 -4.00 11.38
N CYS A 271 0.49 -4.86 11.88
CA CYS A 271 0.31 -5.55 13.16
C CYS A 271 1.32 -5.12 14.24
N ALA A 272 2.36 -4.35 13.89
CA ALA A 272 3.39 -3.93 14.84
C ALA A 272 4.14 -2.66 14.38
N TYR A 273 4.79 -1.99 15.34
CA TYR A 273 5.77 -0.93 15.07
C TYR A 273 7.19 -1.50 15.00
N HIS A 274 7.99 -1.00 14.07
CA HIS A 274 9.40 -1.31 13.98
C HIS A 274 10.23 -0.36 14.85
N PHE A 275 11.02 -0.91 15.77
CA PHE A 275 11.94 -0.15 16.62
C PHE A 275 13.38 -0.48 16.23
N ARG A 276 14.24 0.55 16.14
CA ARG A 276 15.67 0.41 15.88
C ARG A 276 16.47 1.16 16.93
N CYS A 277 17.52 0.53 17.44
CA CYS A 277 18.55 1.15 18.27
C CYS A 277 19.90 0.78 17.65
N ASP A 278 20.78 1.75 17.47
CA ASP A 278 22.16 1.54 17.01
C ASP A 278 23.04 1.45 18.27
N PRO A 279 23.40 0.23 18.75
CA PRO A 279 24.25 0.10 19.92
C PRO A 279 25.64 0.65 19.58
N LYS A 280 26.14 1.57 20.41
CA LYS A 280 27.51 2.07 20.34
C LYS A 280 28.52 0.98 20.70
#